data_AF-A0A943FP14-F1
#
_entry.id   AF-A0A943FP14-F1
#
_cell.length_a   1.000
_cell.length_b   1.000
_cell.length_c   1.000
_cell.angle_alpha   90.00
_cell.angle_beta   90.00
_cell.angle_gamma   90.00
#
_symmetry.space_group_name_H-M   'P 1'
#
loop_
_entity.id
_entity.type
_entity.pdbx_description
1 polymer ?
#
loop_
_entity_poly.entity_id
_entity_poly.type
_entity_poly.pdbx_seq_one_letter_code
_entity_poly.pdbx_strand_id
1 'polypeptide(L)'
;MTKETVALYLENGFKGRRNVISSRELERVLGISGNELRRRVNRLRQDTVPIAADQRGYYFAETAAEVYDTIRGLQKMRSGLDAAISGLERALEKFDA
;
A
#
# COMPACT_ATOMS: atom_id res chain seq x y z
N MET A 1 19.33 11.04 -9.41
CA MET A 1 18.99 9.63 -9.12
C MET A 1 17.49 9.51 -9.02
N THR A 2 16.80 9.25 -10.13
CA THR A 2 15.34 9.41 -10.19
C THR A 2 14.76 8.30 -11.06
N LYS A 3 14.67 7.12 -10.46
CA LYS A 3 13.63 6.09 -10.65
C LYS A 3 13.77 5.08 -9.49
N GLU A 4 12.94 5.38 -8.49
CA GLU A 4 12.53 4.68 -7.27
C GLU A 4 13.39 3.55 -6.68
N THR A 5 14.17 3.91 -5.64
CA THR A 5 14.87 2.99 -4.73
C THR A 5 13.97 1.88 -4.17
N VAL A 6 12.68 2.16 -3.92
CA VAL A 6 11.74 1.18 -3.34
C VAL A 6 11.51 0.02 -4.31
N ALA A 7 11.15 0.32 -5.57
CA ALA A 7 10.82 -0.71 -6.54
C ALA A 7 12.04 -1.60 -6.83
N LEU A 8 13.19 -0.99 -7.12
CA LEU A 8 14.44 -1.71 -7.37
C LEU A 8 14.88 -2.55 -6.17
N TYR A 9 14.75 -2.03 -4.95
CA TYR A 9 15.11 -2.76 -3.74
C TYR A 9 14.21 -3.99 -3.55
N LEU A 10 12.90 -3.83 -3.75
CA LEU A 10 11.96 -4.95 -3.67
C LEU A 10 12.16 -5.95 -4.82
N GLU A 11 12.40 -5.47 -6.04
CA GLU A 11 12.61 -6.31 -7.21
C GLU A 11 13.87 -7.17 -7.11
N ASN A 12 14.93 -6.65 -6.49
CA ASN A 12 16.21 -7.36 -6.39
C ASN A 12 16.27 -8.33 -5.21
N GLY A 13 15.56 -8.06 -4.11
CA GLY A 13 15.69 -8.85 -2.87
C GLY A 13 14.41 -9.45 -2.30
N PHE A 14 13.24 -8.96 -2.72
CA PHE A 14 11.96 -9.22 -2.05
C PHE A 14 10.86 -9.52 -3.08
N LYS A 15 11.17 -10.39 -4.03
CA LYS A 15 10.24 -10.92 -5.04
C LYS A 15 9.34 -12.02 -4.44
N GLY A 16 8.04 -11.88 -4.64
CA GLY A 16 7.01 -12.81 -4.22
C GLY A 16 6.69 -12.73 -2.73
N ARG A 17 5.49 -13.18 -2.38
CA ARG A 17 4.93 -13.09 -1.02
C ARG A 17 5.77 -13.82 0.03
N ARG A 18 6.50 -14.84 -0.40
CA ARG A 18 7.43 -15.58 0.48
C ARG A 18 8.57 -14.70 1.00
N ASN A 19 8.99 -13.70 0.23
CA ASN A 19 10.08 -12.78 0.54
C ASN A 19 9.56 -11.40 0.95
N VAL A 20 8.46 -11.31 1.68
CA VAL A 20 7.93 -10.04 2.17
C VAL A 20 8.87 -9.38 3.19
N ILE A 21 9.11 -8.07 3.00
CA ILE A 21 9.84 -7.23 3.96
C ILE A 21 8.86 -6.39 4.78
N SER A 22 9.13 -6.25 6.08
CA SER A 22 8.28 -5.43 6.94
C SER A 22 8.36 -3.95 6.60
N SER A 23 7.27 -3.21 6.79
CA SER A 23 7.23 -1.76 6.59
C SER A 23 8.31 -1.05 7.42
N ARG A 24 8.48 -1.44 8.68
CA ARG A 24 9.49 -0.87 9.59
C ARG A 24 10.91 -1.07 9.08
N GLU A 25 11.21 -2.26 8.57
CA GLU A 25 12.54 -2.54 8.03
C GLU A 25 12.78 -1.77 6.73
N LEU A 26 11.78 -1.70 5.86
CA LEU A 26 11.86 -0.93 4.63
C LEU A 26 12.03 0.57 4.90
N GLU A 27 11.33 1.12 5.90
CA GLU A 27 11.52 2.49 6.41
C GLU A 27 12.96 2.71 6.89
N ARG A 28 13.49 1.79 7.70
CA ARG A 28 14.86 1.86 8.24
C ARG A 28 15.92 1.82 7.15
N VAL A 29 15.82 0.89 6.20
CA VAL A 29 16.81 0.73 5.12
C VAL A 29 16.79 1.90 4.16
N LEU A 30 15.60 2.45 3.88
CA LEU A 30 15.46 3.57 2.95
C LEU A 30 15.61 4.95 3.61
N GLY A 31 15.67 5.01 4.95
CA GLY A 31 15.77 6.26 5.70
C GLY A 31 14.55 7.17 5.49
N ILE A 32 13.35 6.59 5.34
CA ILE A 32 12.10 7.34 5.10
C ILE A 32 11.04 7.00 6.15
N SER A 33 10.12 7.94 6.38
CA SER A 33 8.96 7.67 7.24
C SER A 33 7.98 6.72 6.58
N GLY A 34 7.19 5.99 7.39
CA GLY A 34 6.13 5.13 6.87
C GLY A 34 5.09 5.87 6.00
N ASN A 35 4.83 7.15 6.26
CA ASN A 35 3.94 7.96 5.42
C ASN A 35 4.55 8.22 4.03
N GLU A 36 5.84 8.57 3.99
CA GLU A 36 6.59 8.72 2.74
C GLU A 36 6.64 7.40 1.96
N LEU A 37 6.91 6.29 2.64
CA LEU A 37 6.90 4.95 2.04
C LEU A 37 5.54 4.63 1.39
N ARG A 38 4.44 4.81 2.11
CA ARG A 38 3.08 4.56 1.57
C ARG A 38 2.79 5.43 0.36
N ARG A 39 3.13 6.73 0.39
CA ARG A 39 2.94 7.64 -0.75
C ARG A 39 3.73 7.19 -1.97
N ARG A 40 4.99 6.79 -1.79
CA ARG A 40 5.84 6.29 -2.89
C ARG A 40 5.32 4.99 -3.48
N VAL A 41 4.95 4.03 -2.64
CA VAL A 41 4.36 2.75 -3.09
C VAL A 41 3.06 2.99 -3.86
N ASN A 42 2.20 3.89 -3.38
CA ASN A 42 0.95 4.20 -4.08
C ASN A 42 1.20 4.83 -5.46
N ARG A 43 2.14 5.77 -5.56
CA ARG A 43 2.55 6.35 -6.85
C ARG A 43 3.09 5.28 -7.80
N LEU A 44 3.98 4.42 -7.31
CA LEU A 44 4.53 3.30 -8.08
C LEU A 44 3.45 2.36 -8.63
N ARG A 45 2.41 2.07 -7.85
CA ARG A 45 1.26 1.28 -8.31
C ARG A 45 0.47 1.99 -9.41
N GLN A 46 0.30 3.31 -9.31
CA GLN A 46 -0.33 4.13 -10.37
C GLN A 46 0.52 4.11 -11.64
N ASP A 47 1.85 4.06 -11.49
CA ASP A 47 2.83 3.91 -12.56
C ASP A 47 3.02 2.44 -13.02
N THR A 48 2.04 1.57 -12.73
CA THR A 48 1.99 0.15 -13.14
C THR A 48 3.07 -0.77 -12.56
N VAL A 49 3.78 -0.35 -11.51
CA VAL A 49 4.79 -1.20 -10.83
C VAL A 49 4.10 -2.16 -9.85
N PRO A 50 4.33 -3.49 -9.95
CA PRO A 50 3.54 -4.50 -9.23
C PRO A 50 4.02 -4.70 -7.78
N ILE A 51 3.99 -3.64 -6.98
CA ILE A 51 4.31 -3.73 -5.54
C ILE A 51 3.08 -4.21 -4.77
N ALA A 52 3.13 -5.45 -4.32
CA ALA A 52 2.09 -6.05 -3.50
C ALA A 52 2.32 -5.76 -2.01
N ALA A 53 1.28 -5.94 -1.22
CA ALA A 53 1.36 -5.82 0.23
C ALA A 53 0.43 -6.79 0.93
N ASP A 54 0.84 -7.28 2.10
CA ASP A 54 -0.02 -7.99 3.04
C ASP A 54 0.23 -7.49 4.48
N GLN A 55 -0.31 -8.19 5.47
CA GLN A 55 -0.19 -7.81 6.88
C GLN A 55 1.27 -7.81 7.39
N ARG A 56 2.17 -8.53 6.71
CA ARG A 56 3.60 -8.61 7.07
C ARG A 56 4.39 -7.45 6.49
N GLY A 57 3.98 -6.90 5.35
CA GLY A 57 4.63 -5.75 4.72
C GLY A 57 4.53 -5.73 3.20
N TYR A 58 5.62 -5.34 2.53
CA TYR A 58 5.67 -5.11 1.08
C TYR A 58 6.57 -6.13 0.36
N TYR A 59 6.27 -6.39 -0.91
CA TYR A 59 7.10 -7.21 -1.79
C TYR A 59 6.82 -6.86 -3.25
N PHE A 60 7.75 -7.23 -4.13
CA PHE A 60 7.53 -7.14 -5.58
C PHE A 60 6.79 -8.39 -6.04
N ALA A 61 5.60 -8.27 -6.62
CA ALA A 61 4.80 -9.44 -6.97
C ALA A 61 5.49 -10.28 -8.06
N GLU A 62 5.50 -11.59 -7.88
CA GLU A 62 5.97 -12.59 -8.85
C GLU A 62 4.79 -13.18 -9.64
N THR A 63 3.57 -13.11 -9.10
CA THR A 63 2.39 -13.71 -9.73
C THR A 63 1.22 -12.73 -9.83
N ALA A 64 0.35 -12.97 -10.82
CA ALA A 64 -0.90 -12.21 -10.94
C ALA A 64 -1.79 -12.36 -9.69
N ALA A 65 -1.76 -13.54 -9.04
CA ALA A 65 -2.54 -13.79 -7.82
C ALA A 65 -2.15 -12.81 -6.69
N GLU A 66 -0.87 -12.55 -6.49
CA GLU A 66 -0.37 -11.60 -5.48
C GLU A 66 -0.81 -10.15 -5.77
N VAL A 67 -0.85 -9.77 -7.04
CA VAL A 67 -1.40 -8.47 -7.47
C VAL A 67 -2.90 -8.42 -7.18
N TYR A 68 -3.65 -9.47 -7.52
CA TYR A 68 -5.09 -9.55 -7.25
C TYR A 68 -5.42 -9.50 -5.76
N ASP A 69 -4.65 -10.17 -4.91
CA ASP A 69 -4.83 -10.10 -3.45
C ASP A 69 -4.67 -8.67 -2.93
N THR A 70 -3.67 -7.94 -3.45
CA THR A 70 -3.46 -6.53 -3.12
C THR A 70 -4.63 -5.66 -3.60
N ILE A 71 -5.14 -5.89 -4.82
CA ILE A 71 -6.31 -5.18 -5.36
C ILE A 71 -7.55 -5.41 -4.47
N ARG A 72 -7.81 -6.67 -4.05
CA ARG A 72 -8.92 -6.99 -3.15
C ARG A 72 -8.80 -6.26 -1.81
N GLY A 73 -7.59 -6.17 -1.27
CA GLY A 73 -7.32 -5.39 -0.05
C GLY A 73 -7.65 -3.90 -0.22
N LEU A 74 -7.25 -3.29 -1.34
CA LEU A 74 -7.55 -1.90 -1.66
C LEU A 74 -9.06 -1.66 -1.86
N GLN A 75 -9.76 -2.58 -2.52
CA GLN A 75 -11.22 -2.51 -2.68
C GLN A 75 -11.94 -2.57 -1.33
N LYS A 76 -11.50 -3.45 -0.42
CA LYS A 76 -12.03 -3.51 0.95
C LYS A 76 -11.79 -2.21 1.71
N MET A 77 -10.60 -1.62 1.58
CA MET A 77 -10.29 -0.33 2.19
C MET A 77 -11.20 0.78 1.65
N ARG A 78 -11.41 0.85 0.33
CA ARG A 78 -12.34 1.80 -0.29
C ARG A 78 -13.75 1.68 0.30
N SER A 79 -14.31 0.47 0.35
CA SER A 79 -15.64 0.25 0.95
C SER A 79 -15.72 0.65 2.43
N GLY A 80 -14.64 0.45 3.20
CA GLY A 80 -14.57 0.91 4.58
C GLY A 80 -14.56 2.44 4.71
N LEU A 81 -13.85 3.13 3.81
CA LEU A 81 -13.84 4.59 3.74
C LEU A 81 -15.22 5.13 3.34
N ASP A 82 -15.88 4.52 2.35
CA ASP A 82 -17.23 4.90 1.93
C ASP A 82 -18.22 4.80 3.10
N ALA A 83 -18.15 3.70 3.87
CA ALA A 83 -19.00 3.52 5.05
C ALA A 83 -18.72 4.57 6.14
N ALA A 84 -17.46 4.95 6.35
CA ALA A 84 -17.08 5.99 7.29
C ALA A 84 -17.60 7.36 6.84
N ILE A 85 -17.50 7.68 5.55
CA ILE A 85 -18.05 8.92 4.96
C ILE A 85 -19.56 8.98 5.20
N SER A 86 -20.32 7.93 4.87
CA SER A 86 -21.76 7.90 5.14
C SER A 86 -22.12 8.04 6.61
N GLY A 87 -21.26 7.54 7.52
CA GLY A 87 -21.41 7.75 8.96
C GLY A 87 -21.24 9.22 9.36
N LEU A 88 -20.23 9.90 8.80
CA LEU A 88 -19.96 11.32 9.05
C LEU A 88 -21.05 12.22 8.45
N GLU A 89 -21.54 11.90 7.26
CA GLU A 89 -22.65 12.62 6.61
C GLU A 89 -23.91 12.59 7.49
N ARG A 90 -24.29 11.42 8.03
CA ARG A 90 -25.41 11.32 8.99
C ARG A 90 -25.14 12.06 10.30
N ALA A 91 -23.89 12.19 10.72
CA ALA A 91 -23.55 12.92 11.94
C ALA A 91 -23.83 14.43 11.80
N LEU A 92 -23.88 14.97 10.57
CA LEU A 92 -24.22 16.37 10.31
C LEU A 92 -25.65 16.72 10.77
N GLU A 93 -26.59 15.77 10.71
CA GLU A 93 -27.97 15.95 11.18
C GLU A 93 -28.06 16.39 12.65
N LYS A 94 -27.03 16.13 13.45
CA LYS A 94 -26.96 16.52 14.87
C LYS A 94 -26.57 17.99 15.09
N PHE A 95 -26.05 18.67 14.08
CA PHE A 95 -25.66 20.08 14.15
C PHE A 95 -26.76 21.01 13.61
N ASP A 96 -27.75 20.46 12.91
CA ASP A 96 -28.92 21.17 12.40
C ASP A 96 -30.12 21.16 13.37
N ALA A 97 -29.92 20.68 14.61
CA ALA A 97 -30.92 20.55 15.67
C ALA A 97 -30.85 21.66 16.74
#